data_AF-A0A699U626-F1
#
_entry.id   AF-A0A699U626-F1
#
_cell.length_a   1.000
_cell.length_b   1.000
_cell.length_c   1.000
_cell.angle_alpha   90.00
_cell.angle_beta   90.00
_cell.angle_gamma   90.00
#
_symmetry.space_group_name_H-M   'P 1'
#
loop_
_entity.id
_entity.type
_entity.pdbx_description
1 polymer ?
#
loop_
_entity_poly.entity_id
_entity_poly.type
_entity_poly.pdbx_seq_one_letter_code
_entity_poly.pdbx_strand_id
1 'polypeptide(L)'
;NDRKINIQQNLSEVDKLIDQGKSNDDILIKRIMLLNDLQELNNRNAVEISQKAKIRWSIEDQVQDLERAVTYKEVKRAVWDCGTSKSPRPDGFSFEFYRKY
;
A
#
# COMPACT_ATOMS: atom_id res chain seq x y z
N ASN A 1 14.85 -1.53 11.99
CA ASN A 1 15.11 -2.89 11.48
C ASN A 1 16.44 -3.31 12.04
N ASP A 2 16.42 -4.17 13.06
CA ASP A 2 17.61 -4.52 13.85
C ASP A 2 18.73 -5.12 13.00
N ARG A 3 18.36 -5.80 11.91
CA ARG A 3 19.31 -6.31 10.90
C ARG A 3 20.11 -5.20 10.22
N LYS A 4 19.45 -4.10 9.82
CA LYS A 4 20.11 -2.97 9.15
C LYS A 4 21.12 -2.29 10.08
N ILE A 5 20.74 -2.10 11.35
CA ILE A 5 21.61 -1.51 12.37
C ILE A 5 22.85 -2.39 12.59
N ASN A 6 22.66 -3.71 12.69
CA ASN A 6 23.75 -4.66 12.85
C ASN A 6 24.73 -4.61 11.66
N ILE A 7 24.22 -4.61 10.41
CA ILE A 7 25.07 -4.50 9.20
C ILE A 7 25.86 -3.20 9.21
N GLN A 8 25.23 -2.07 9.55
CA GLN A 8 25.90 -0.77 9.63
C GLN A 8 26.99 -0.73 10.71
N GLN A 9 26.74 -1.38 11.86
CA GLN A 9 27.72 -1.48 12.93
C GLN A 9 28.92 -2.33 12.52
N ASN A 10 28.69 -3.50 11.91
CA ASN A 10 29.76 -4.35 11.39
C ASN A 10 30.57 -3.66 10.30
N LEU A 11 29.93 -2.87 9.43
CA LEU A 11 30.62 -2.05 8.42
C LEU A 11 31.56 -1.04 9.10
N SER A 12 31.08 -0.34 10.14
CA SER A 12 31.91 0.61 10.88
C SER A 12 33.13 -0.06 11.53
N GLU A 13 32.99 -1.28 12.04
CA GLU A 13 34.10 -2.05 12.58
C GLU A 13 35.13 -2.43 11.51
N VAL A 14 34.65 -2.88 10.34
CA VAL A 14 35.50 -3.23 9.20
C VAL A 14 36.23 -2.00 8.64
N ASP A 15 35.53 -0.87 8.48
CA ASP A 15 36.15 0.38 8.00
C ASP A 15 37.25 0.86 8.96
N LYS A 16 37.03 0.77 10.29
CA LYS A 16 38.06 1.10 11.28
C LYS A 16 39.32 0.24 11.16
N LEU A 17 39.18 -1.05 10.85
CA LEU A 17 40.34 -1.92 10.65
C LEU A 17 41.14 -1.54 9.40
N ILE A 18 40.44 -1.13 8.34
CA ILE A 18 41.05 -0.65 7.10
C ILE A 18 41.78 0.67 7.34
N ASP A 19 41.16 1.62 8.06
CA ASP A 19 41.76 2.92 8.39
C ASP A 19 43.01 2.79 9.27
N GLN A 20 43.09 1.73 10.08
CA GLN A 20 44.28 1.39 10.87
C GLN A 20 45.40 0.72 10.05
N GLY A 21 45.21 0.51 8.73
CA GLY A 21 46.15 -0.20 7.87
C GLY A 21 46.21 -1.71 8.11
N LYS A 22 45.23 -2.29 8.85
CA LYS A 22 45.14 -3.73 9.13
C LYS A 22 44.30 -4.48 8.09
N SER A 23 44.22 -3.94 6.87
CA SER A 23 43.42 -4.52 5.81
C SER A 23 44.03 -5.82 5.28
N ASN A 24 43.18 -6.80 4.99
CA ASN A 24 43.51 -8.02 4.26
C ASN A 24 42.34 -8.39 3.34
N ASP A 25 42.54 -9.40 2.49
CA ASP A 25 41.53 -9.79 1.49
C ASP A 25 40.21 -10.21 2.15
N ASP A 26 40.25 -10.93 3.27
CA ASP A 26 39.05 -11.35 4.00
C ASP A 26 38.23 -10.16 4.51
N ILE A 27 38.91 -9.12 5.03
CA ILE A 27 38.29 -7.88 5.50
C ILE A 27 37.63 -7.13 4.34
N LEU A 28 38.32 -7.05 3.19
CA LEU A 28 37.79 -6.40 1.99
C LEU A 28 36.58 -7.15 1.42
N ILE A 29 36.64 -8.49 1.36
CA ILE A 29 35.52 -9.34 0.93
C ILE A 29 34.33 -9.14 1.88
N LYS A 30 34.56 -9.17 3.20
CA LYS A 30 33.51 -8.94 4.20
C LYS A 30 32.86 -7.56 4.03
N ARG A 31 33.65 -6.51 3.76
CA ARG A 31 33.13 -5.16 3.49
C ARG A 31 32.20 -5.15 2.28
N ILE A 32 32.62 -5.77 1.18
CA ILE A 32 31.83 -5.84 -0.07
C ILE A 32 30.51 -6.58 0.18
N MET A 33 30.55 -7.72 0.88
CA MET A 33 29.35 -8.48 1.23
C MET A 33 28.37 -7.66 2.05
N LEU A 34 28.85 -6.99 3.10
CA LEU A 34 27.99 -6.16 3.95
C LEU A 34 27.38 -4.97 3.19
N LEU A 35 28.12 -4.36 2.25
CA LEU A 35 27.59 -3.28 1.40
C LEU A 35 26.49 -3.79 0.47
N ASN A 36 26.67 -4.97 -0.13
CA ASN A 36 25.66 -5.59 -0.99
C ASN A 36 24.40 -5.93 -0.19
N ASP A 37 24.55 -6.56 0.98
CA ASP A 37 23.44 -6.89 1.87
C ASP A 37 22.65 -5.65 2.30
N LEU A 38 23.37 -4.56 2.61
CA LEU A 38 22.75 -3.29 2.99
C LEU A 38 21.96 -2.69 1.82
N GLN A 39 22.51 -2.74 0.61
CA GLN A 39 21.87 -2.26 -0.60
C GLN A 39 20.61 -3.06 -0.93
N GLU A 40 20.68 -4.38 -0.86
CA GLU A 40 19.51 -5.24 -1.06
C GLU A 40 18.42 -4.99 -0.02
N LEU A 41 18.80 -4.80 1.25
CA LEU A 41 17.85 -4.48 2.31
C LEU A 41 17.17 -3.13 2.05
N ASN A 42 17.93 -2.10 1.64
CA ASN A 42 17.36 -0.80 1.27
C ASN A 42 16.39 -0.91 0.09
N ASN A 43 16.75 -1.66 -0.95
CA ASN A 43 15.90 -1.87 -2.13
C ASN A 43 14.60 -2.58 -1.75
N ARG A 44 14.67 -3.63 -0.93
CA ARG A 44 13.49 -4.34 -0.42
C ARG A 44 12.58 -3.40 0.40
N ASN A 45 13.17 -2.60 1.28
CA ASN A 45 12.43 -1.64 2.09
C ASN A 45 11.76 -0.56 1.22
N ALA A 46 12.40 -0.10 0.15
CA ALA A 46 11.80 0.86 -0.78
C ALA A 46 10.55 0.29 -1.47
N VAL A 47 10.62 -0.96 -1.92
CA VAL A 47 9.46 -1.66 -2.51
C VAL A 47 8.35 -1.85 -1.48
N GLU A 48 8.69 -2.27 -0.26
CA GLU A 48 7.72 -2.45 0.83
C GLU A 48 6.99 -1.14 1.17
N ILE A 49 7.72 -0.01 1.26
CA ILE A 49 7.13 1.31 1.50
C ILE A 49 6.18 1.68 0.35
N SER A 50 6.60 1.47 -0.90
CA SER A 50 5.76 1.75 -2.06
C SER A 50 4.47 0.93 -2.05
N GLN A 51 4.54 -0.36 -1.74
CA GLN A 51 3.38 -1.23 -1.66
C GLN A 51 2.44 -0.84 -0.51
N LYS A 52 2.98 -0.54 0.68
CA LYS A 52 2.19 -0.07 1.83
C LYS A 52 1.46 1.24 1.50
N ALA A 53 2.12 2.17 0.83
CA ALA A 53 1.50 3.41 0.38
C ALA A 53 0.35 3.14 -0.61
N LYS A 54 0.55 2.26 -1.61
CA LYS A 54 -0.50 1.87 -2.56
C LYS A 54 -1.72 1.28 -1.87
N ILE A 55 -1.52 0.32 -0.96
CA ILE A 55 -2.62 -0.31 -0.20
C ILE A 55 -3.36 0.74 0.61
N ARG A 56 -2.63 1.60 1.33
CA ARG A 56 -3.22 2.67 2.14
C ARG A 56 -4.08 3.60 1.28
N TRP A 57 -3.57 4.03 0.12
CA TRP A 57 -4.31 4.92 -0.78
C TRP A 57 -5.58 4.25 -1.33
N SER A 58 -5.52 2.97 -1.70
CA SER A 58 -6.73 2.24 -2.15
C SER A 58 -7.78 2.08 -1.05
N ILE A 59 -7.36 1.95 0.21
CA ILE A 59 -8.29 1.88 1.35
C ILE A 59 -8.92 3.26 1.59
N GLU A 60 -8.12 4.32 1.61
CA GLU A 60 -8.60 5.69 1.83
C GLU A 60 -9.64 6.10 0.76
N ASP A 61 -9.41 5.74 -0.51
CA ASP A 61 -10.35 5.97 -1.61
C ASP A 61 -11.69 5.24 -1.41
N GLN A 62 -11.65 3.95 -1.08
CA GLN A 62 -12.87 3.17 -0.82
C GLN A 62 -13.65 3.67 0.38
N VAL A 63 -12.95 4.04 1.46
CA VAL A 63 -13.58 4.61 2.66
C VAL A 63 -14.25 5.94 2.31
N GLN A 64 -13.58 6.81 1.56
CA GLN A 64 -14.14 8.09 1.14
C GLN A 64 -15.43 7.90 0.32
N ASP A 65 -15.46 6.93 -0.59
CA ASP A 65 -16.64 6.62 -1.39
C ASP A 65 -17.79 6.04 -0.55
N LEU A 66 -17.47 5.17 0.41
CA LEU A 66 -18.46 4.57 1.32
C LEU A 66 -19.04 5.57 2.32
N GLU A 67 -18.22 6.49 2.82
CA GLU A 67 -18.62 7.54 3.76
C GLU A 67 -19.32 8.72 3.06
N ARG A 68 -19.23 8.80 1.74
CA ARG A 68 -19.86 9.89 0.98
C ARG A 68 -21.38 9.83 1.10
N ALA A 69 -21.96 10.95 1.51
CA ALA A 69 -23.41 11.10 1.55
C ALA A 69 -24.03 10.87 0.16
N VAL A 70 -25.04 10.01 0.09
CA VAL A 70 -25.81 9.78 -1.12
C VAL A 70 -26.61 11.03 -1.47
N THR A 71 -26.46 11.51 -2.69
CA THR A 71 -27.19 12.68 -3.17
C THR A 71 -28.55 12.27 -3.73
N TYR A 72 -29.53 13.19 -3.66
CA TYR A 72 -30.84 12.98 -4.28
C TYR A 72 -30.77 12.63 -5.77
N LYS A 73 -29.80 13.21 -6.49
CA LYS A 73 -29.57 12.93 -7.93
C LYS A 73 -29.14 11.48 -8.16
N GLU A 74 -28.32 10.92 -7.28
CA GLU A 74 -27.87 9.53 -7.37
C GLU A 74 -29.02 8.57 -7.07
N VAL A 75 -29.82 8.86 -6.04
CA VAL A 75 -31.04 8.09 -5.76
C VAL A 75 -31.98 8.11 -6.95
N LYS A 76 -32.28 9.31 -7.49
CA LYS A 76 -33.15 9.44 -8.67
C LYS A 76 -32.61 8.67 -9.87
N ARG A 77 -31.31 8.77 -10.14
CA ARG A 77 -30.69 8.07 -11.27
C ARG A 77 -30.79 6.54 -11.08
N ALA A 78 -30.41 6.03 -9.93
CA ALA A 78 -30.47 4.59 -9.63
C ALA A 78 -31.91 4.03 -9.72
N VAL A 79 -32.90 4.79 -9.23
CA VAL A 79 -34.32 4.46 -9.35
C VAL A 79 -34.76 4.46 -10.82
N TRP A 80 -34.27 5.39 -11.64
CA TRP A 80 -34.62 5.49 -13.05
C TRP A 80 -33.95 4.41 -13.92
N ASP A 81 -32.70 4.07 -13.60
CA ASP A 81 -31.92 3.01 -14.24
C ASP A 81 -32.48 1.62 -13.92
N CYS A 82 -33.24 1.47 -12.82
CA CYS A 82 -34.03 0.27 -12.59
C CYS A 82 -35.14 0.15 -13.64
N GLY A 83 -35.02 -0.86 -14.52
CA GLY A 83 -36.03 -1.15 -15.54
C GLY A 83 -37.44 -1.34 -14.96
N THR A 84 -38.46 -1.03 -15.76
CA THR A 84 -39.88 -1.18 -15.36
C THR A 84 -40.33 -2.64 -15.27
N SER A 85 -39.54 -3.57 -15.81
CA SER A 85 -39.84 -5.00 -15.88
C SER A 85 -39.63 -5.78 -14.58
N LYS A 86 -39.36 -5.08 -13.46
CA LYS A 86 -39.22 -5.72 -12.15
C LYS A 86 -40.59 -5.91 -11.51
N SER A 87 -40.87 -7.13 -11.06
CA SER A 87 -42.09 -7.47 -10.32
C SER A 87 -42.25 -6.58 -9.06
N PRO A 88 -43.49 -6.26 -8.64
CA PRO A 88 -43.73 -5.49 -7.43
C PRO A 88 -43.15 -6.17 -6.18
N ARG A 89 -42.79 -5.37 -5.18
CA ARG A 89 -42.40 -5.88 -3.85
C ARG A 89 -43.63 -6.43 -3.10
N PRO A 90 -43.44 -7.19 -2.01
CA PRO A 90 -44.55 -7.68 -1.18
C PRO A 90 -45.43 -6.56 -0.59
N ASP A 91 -44.91 -5.34 -0.54
CA ASP A 91 -45.65 -4.12 -0.16
C ASP A 91 -46.56 -3.57 -1.28
N GLY A 92 -46.54 -4.18 -2.48
CA GLY A 92 -47.34 -3.79 -3.63
C GLY A 92 -46.75 -2.65 -4.47
N PHE A 93 -45.61 -2.06 -4.08
CA PHE A 93 -45.00 -0.95 -4.82
C PHE A 93 -43.98 -1.46 -5.86
N SER A 94 -43.95 -0.78 -7.02
CA SER A 94 -43.02 -1.06 -8.12
C SER A 94 -42.16 0.17 -8.44
N PHE A 95 -41.04 -0.03 -9.15
CA PHE A 95 -40.25 1.10 -9.66
C PHE A 95 -41.01 1.97 -10.66
N GLU A 96 -42.10 1.49 -11.28
CA GLU A 96 -42.98 2.36 -12.07
C GLU A 96 -43.72 3.37 -11.19
N PHE A 97 -44.16 2.94 -10.01
CA PHE A 97 -44.84 3.82 -9.06
C PHE A 97 -43.93 4.96 -8.59
N TYR A 98 -42.71 4.66 -8.14
CA TYR A 98 -41.72 5.65 -7.67
C TYR A 98 -41.19 6.57 -8.79
N ARG A 99 -41.40 6.22 -10.06
CA ARG A 99 -41.05 7.08 -11.19
C ARG A 99 -42.14 8.06 -11.55
N LYS A 100 -43.39 7.70 -11.29
CA LYS A 100 -44.57 8.49 -11.65
C LYS A 100 -44.88 9.58 -10.63
N TYR A 101 -44.55 9.35 -9.37
CA TYR A 101 -44.81 10.24 -8.23
C TYR A 101 -43.50 10.61 -7.53
#